data_AF-A0A1S6XS00-F1
#
_entry.id   AF-A0A1S6XS00-F1
#
_cell.length_a   1.000
_cell.length_b   1.000
_cell.length_c   1.000
_cell.angle_alpha   90.00
_cell.angle_beta   90.00
_cell.angle_gamma   90.00
#
_symmetry.space_group_name_H-M   'P 1'
#
loop_
_entity.id
_entity.type
_entity.pdbx_description
1 polymer ?
#
loop_
_entity_poly.entity_id
_entity_poly.type
_entity_poly.pdbx_seq_one_letter_code
_entity_poly.pdbx_strand_id
1 'polypeptide(L)'
;MSLSMRIAPHLPYLRRFARSVTGSQSSGDAYVAAMLEALITDISIFPKASSDRIGTYRLFCHLFDQTTPNIAEPLPQFGLEQKANAKLSYLTPRARQAFLLIAVEGFNEREASEIMNIDAQQFHQFLNQASIDISAQIATQIMIIEDEPLIAMDIEQMVANLGHQVVGLHAPVMKLLLCIIKKNLGWF
;
A
#
# COMPACT_ATOMS: atom_id res chain seq x y z
N MET A 1 15.95 17.25 -21.08
CA MET A 1 15.17 17.50 -19.85
C MET A 1 16.00 17.07 -18.65
N SER A 2 15.98 17.80 -17.54
CA SER A 2 16.71 17.39 -16.33
C SER A 2 16.05 16.15 -15.70
N LEU A 3 16.81 15.35 -14.95
CA LEU A 3 16.26 14.18 -14.25
C LEU A 3 15.18 14.58 -13.24
N SER A 4 15.35 15.72 -12.57
CA SER A 4 14.36 16.26 -11.63
C SER A 4 12.99 16.51 -12.28
N MET A 5 12.96 17.05 -13.51
CA MET A 5 11.71 17.27 -14.25
C MET A 5 11.05 15.95 -14.69
N ARG A 6 11.83 14.88 -14.87
CA ARG A 6 11.32 13.55 -15.24
C ARG A 6 10.72 12.80 -14.06
N ILE A 7 11.30 12.91 -12.87
CA ILE A 7 10.86 12.18 -11.68
C ILE A 7 9.70 12.90 -10.97
N ALA A 8 9.71 14.23 -10.92
CA ALA A 8 8.75 15.03 -10.14
C ALA A 8 7.27 14.65 -10.34
N PRO A 9 6.77 14.38 -11.57
CA PRO A 9 5.37 13.98 -11.79
C PRO A 9 5.00 12.64 -11.12
N HIS A 10 5.97 11.79 -10.82
CA HIS A 10 5.75 10.46 -10.27
C HIS A 10 5.80 10.40 -8.74
N LEU A 11 6.33 11.45 -8.08
CA LEU A 11 6.53 11.47 -6.63
C LEU A 11 5.24 11.37 -5.79
N PRO A 12 4.10 11.98 -6.16
CA PRO A 12 2.87 11.82 -5.37
C PRO A 12 2.41 10.36 -5.29
N TYR A 13 2.44 9.65 -6.42
CA TYR A 13 2.07 8.24 -6.48
C TYR A 13 3.12 7.35 -5.80
N LEU A 14 4.40 7.67 -5.94
CA LEU A 14 5.46 6.96 -5.23
C LEU A 14 5.32 7.08 -3.70
N ARG A 15 4.96 8.26 -3.17
CA ARG A 15 4.69 8.44 -1.74
C ARG A 15 3.50 7.59 -1.29
N ARG A 16 2.42 7.55 -2.08
CA ARG A 16 1.29 6.65 -1.79
C ARG A 16 1.77 5.19 -1.68
N PHE A 17 2.51 4.70 -2.68
CA PHE A 17 3.08 3.35 -2.68
C PHE A 17 3.97 3.11 -1.45
N ALA A 18 4.91 4.00 -1.17
CA ALA A 18 5.84 3.89 -0.05
C ALA A 18 5.12 3.78 1.29
N ARG A 19 4.05 4.56 1.49
CA ARG A 19 3.21 4.52 2.71
C ARG A 19 2.43 3.22 2.83
N SER A 20 1.93 2.68 1.72
CA SER A 20 1.25 1.37 1.71
C SER A 20 2.21 0.21 1.96
N VAL A 21 3.46 0.31 1.47
CA VAL A 21 4.50 -0.71 1.71
C VAL A 21 4.99 -0.68 3.16
N THR A 22 5.28 0.52 3.68
CA THR A 22 5.83 0.70 5.05
C THR A 22 4.76 0.68 6.14
N GLY A 23 3.50 0.87 5.78
CA GLY A 23 2.36 0.94 6.69
C GLY A 23 2.24 2.24 7.50
N SER A 24 3.11 3.23 7.29
CA SER A 24 3.02 4.53 7.97
C SER A 24 3.38 5.70 7.04
N GLN A 25 2.79 6.86 7.31
CA GLN A 25 3.11 8.08 6.56
C GLN A 25 4.57 8.50 6.74
N SER A 26 5.04 8.53 7.99
CA SER A 26 6.38 8.98 8.35
C SER A 26 7.46 8.10 7.74
N SER A 27 7.33 6.77 7.86
CA SER A 27 8.31 5.83 7.29
C SER A 27 8.32 5.90 5.76
N GLY A 28 7.15 5.88 5.11
CA GLY A 28 7.07 5.95 3.65
C GLY A 28 7.68 7.24 3.08
N ASP A 29 7.38 8.38 3.71
CA ASP A 29 7.93 9.67 3.29
C ASP A 29 9.45 9.76 3.55
N ALA A 30 9.97 9.14 4.62
CA ALA A 30 11.40 9.08 4.90
C ALA A 30 12.17 8.27 3.84
N TYR A 31 11.63 7.13 3.38
CA TYR A 31 12.25 6.36 2.30
C TYR A 31 12.29 7.12 0.98
N VAL A 32 11.22 7.85 0.64
CA VAL A 32 11.20 8.68 -0.57
C VAL A 32 12.21 9.83 -0.46
N ALA A 33 12.34 10.45 0.71
CA ALA A 33 13.37 11.47 0.94
C ALA A 33 14.79 10.90 0.78
N ALA A 34 15.09 9.75 1.40
CA ALA A 34 16.37 9.08 1.28
C ALA A 34 16.71 8.70 -0.18
N MET A 35 15.72 8.26 -0.97
CA MET A 35 15.89 8.00 -2.40
C MET A 35 16.28 9.27 -3.17
N LEU A 36 15.66 10.42 -2.85
CA LEU A 36 15.98 11.70 -3.49
C LEU A 36 17.36 12.21 -3.07
N GLU A 37 17.75 12.07 -1.81
CA GLU A 37 19.09 12.41 -1.32
C GLU A 37 20.17 11.57 -2.01
N ALA A 38 19.92 10.27 -2.20
CA ALA A 38 20.81 9.40 -2.97
C ALA A 38 20.97 9.89 -4.42
N LEU A 39 19.87 10.30 -5.07
CA LEU A 39 19.89 10.84 -6.43
C LEU A 39 20.60 12.20 -6.56
N ILE A 40 20.53 13.03 -5.52
CA ILE A 40 21.28 14.30 -5.46
C ILE A 40 22.78 14.02 -5.34
N THR A 41 23.15 12.99 -4.59
CA THR A 41 24.55 12.58 -4.38
C THR A 41 25.15 11.96 -5.63
N ASP A 42 24.40 11.06 -6.29
CA ASP A 42 24.82 10.43 -7.53
C ASP A 42 23.62 10.19 -8.45
N ILE A 43 23.55 10.97 -9.52
CA ILE A 43 22.49 10.91 -10.53
C ILE A 43 22.57 9.60 -11.35
N SER A 44 23.75 8.98 -11.42
CA SER A 44 23.99 7.79 -12.24
C SER A 44 23.31 6.54 -11.73
N ILE A 45 22.88 6.54 -10.46
CA ILE A 45 22.10 5.44 -9.86
C ILE A 45 20.70 5.30 -10.45
N PHE A 46 20.19 6.35 -11.13
CA PHE A 46 18.86 6.29 -11.73
C PHE A 46 18.83 5.22 -12.84
N PRO A 47 18.00 4.17 -12.69
CA PRO A 47 18.08 3.01 -13.56
C PRO A 47 17.61 3.34 -14.98
N LYS A 48 18.25 2.72 -15.98
CA LYS A 48 17.70 2.65 -17.33
C LYS A 48 16.52 1.68 -17.30
N ALA A 49 15.33 2.21 -17.50
CA ALA A 49 14.07 1.48 -17.45
C ALA A 49 13.20 1.83 -18.66
N SER A 50 12.14 1.05 -18.87
CA SER A 50 11.19 1.25 -19.97
C SER A 50 10.47 2.60 -19.92
N SER A 51 10.34 3.21 -18.74
CA SER A 51 9.84 4.58 -18.56
C SER A 51 10.42 5.25 -17.31
N ASP A 52 10.36 6.59 -17.24
CA ASP A 52 10.79 7.33 -16.04
C ASP A 52 9.97 6.95 -14.80
N ARG A 53 8.69 6.59 -14.99
CA ARG A 53 7.81 6.05 -13.94
C ARG A 53 8.37 4.74 -13.40
N ILE A 54 8.66 3.78 -14.27
CA ILE A 54 9.22 2.47 -13.88
C ILE A 54 10.58 2.65 -13.22
N GLY A 55 11.44 3.50 -13.78
CA GLY A 55 12.77 3.77 -13.21
C GLY A 55 12.71 4.34 -11.79
N THR A 56 11.74 5.22 -11.54
CA THR A 56 11.50 5.82 -10.22
C THR A 56 11.10 4.75 -9.18
N TYR A 57 10.14 3.89 -9.52
CA TYR A 57 9.71 2.82 -8.61
C TYR A 57 10.78 1.75 -8.42
N ARG A 58 11.52 1.42 -9.49
CA ARG A 58 12.62 0.45 -9.45
C ARG A 58 13.73 0.90 -8.51
N LEU A 59 14.11 2.18 -8.57
CA LEU A 59 15.11 2.73 -7.66
C LEU A 59 14.62 2.69 -6.21
N PHE A 60 13.36 3.06 -5.96
CA PHE A 60 12.77 2.97 -4.63
C PHE A 60 12.79 1.53 -4.09
N CYS A 61 12.29 0.55 -4.85
CA CYS A 61 12.28 -0.86 -4.45
C CYS A 61 13.69 -1.37 -4.17
N HIS A 62 14.67 -1.01 -5.02
CA HIS A 62 16.06 -1.40 -4.83
C HIS A 62 16.65 -0.92 -3.50
N LEU A 63 16.46 0.36 -3.16
CA LEU A 63 16.94 0.93 -1.89
C LEU A 63 16.17 0.38 -0.68
N PHE A 64 14.86 0.19 -0.84
CA PHE A 64 14.00 -0.35 0.21
C PHE A 64 14.38 -1.79 0.57
N ASP A 65 14.63 -2.64 -0.42
CA ASP A 65 15.01 -4.04 -0.20
C ASP A 65 16.40 -4.21 0.41
N GLN A 66 17.30 -3.25 0.21
CA GLN A 66 18.63 -3.26 0.86
C GLN A 66 18.55 -2.97 2.36
N THR A 67 17.53 -2.24 2.80
CA THR A 67 17.37 -1.74 4.16
C THR A 67 16.29 -2.49 4.94
N THR A 68 15.44 -3.25 4.25
CA THR A 68 14.34 -4.01 4.85
C THR A 68 14.57 -5.52 4.68
N PRO A 69 14.74 -6.29 5.76
CA PRO A 69 14.82 -7.75 5.65
C PRO A 69 13.51 -8.32 5.10
N ASN A 70 13.58 -9.31 4.21
CA ASN A 70 12.40 -9.95 3.62
C ASN A 70 11.76 -10.97 4.58
N ILE A 71 11.43 -10.52 5.79
CA ILE A 71 10.77 -11.31 6.83
C ILE A 71 9.44 -10.63 7.10
N ALA A 72 8.37 -11.41 7.28
CA ALA A 72 7.08 -10.86 7.71
C ALA A 72 7.22 -10.41 9.18
N GLU A 73 7.50 -9.12 9.37
CA GLU A 73 7.51 -8.51 10.70
C GLU A 73 6.21 -7.74 10.96
N PRO A 74 5.61 -7.89 12.15
CA PRO A 74 4.52 -7.02 12.56
C PRO A 74 5.08 -5.58 12.65
N LEU A 75 4.61 -4.70 11.76
CA LEU A 75 4.95 -3.28 11.82
C LEU A 75 4.64 -2.71 13.21
N PRO A 76 5.51 -1.85 13.79
CA PRO A 76 5.30 -1.28 15.12
C PRO A 76 3.96 -0.54 15.16
N GLN A 77 3.05 -1.03 16.01
CA GLN A 77 1.67 -0.59 16.10
C GLN A 77 1.56 0.66 16.97
N PHE A 78 1.41 1.83 16.35
CA PHE A 78 1.09 3.08 17.05
C PHE A 78 0.02 3.87 16.28
N GLY A 79 -1.24 3.77 16.73
CA GLY A 79 -2.35 4.64 16.30
C GLY A 79 -3.53 3.95 15.62
N LEU A 80 -4.69 4.62 15.66
CA LEU A 80 -5.97 4.16 15.10
C LEU A 80 -6.00 4.10 13.56
N GLU A 81 -5.16 4.89 12.87
CA GLU A 81 -5.05 4.92 11.40
C GLU A 81 -4.46 3.63 10.79
N GLN A 82 -3.89 2.75 11.62
CA GLN A 82 -3.10 1.60 11.16
C GLN A 82 -3.86 0.28 11.01
N LYS A 83 -5.15 0.18 11.37
CA LYS A 83 -5.86 -1.13 11.28
C LYS A 83 -6.03 -1.65 9.85
N ALA A 84 -6.10 -0.77 8.85
CA ALA A 84 -6.11 -1.17 7.44
C ALA A 84 -4.72 -1.62 6.95
N ASN A 85 -3.65 -0.92 7.38
CA ASN A 85 -2.25 -1.30 7.10
C ASN A 85 -1.80 -2.54 7.89
N ALA A 86 -2.40 -2.80 9.06
CA ALA A 86 -2.12 -3.95 9.93
C ALA A 86 -2.34 -5.29 9.21
N LYS A 87 -3.22 -5.31 8.20
CA LYS A 87 -3.48 -6.48 7.36
C LYS A 87 -2.32 -6.74 6.40
N LEU A 88 -1.82 -5.71 5.72
CA LEU A 88 -0.67 -5.88 4.83
C LEU A 88 0.60 -6.26 5.62
N SER A 89 0.71 -5.89 6.90
CA SER A 89 1.81 -6.24 7.81
C SER A 89 2.15 -7.75 7.85
N TYR A 90 1.18 -8.63 7.61
CA TYR A 90 1.38 -10.08 7.60
C TYR A 90 2.01 -10.61 6.30
N LEU A 91 2.00 -9.80 5.23
CA LEU A 91 2.70 -10.13 4.00
C LEU A 91 4.19 -9.92 4.19
N THR A 92 4.98 -10.83 3.61
CA THR A 92 6.41 -10.55 3.40
C THR A 92 6.56 -9.26 2.57
N PRO A 93 7.60 -8.44 2.83
CA PRO A 93 7.78 -7.17 2.13
C PRO A 93 7.73 -7.29 0.61
N ARG A 94 8.31 -8.35 0.03
CA ARG A 94 8.28 -8.60 -1.42
C ARG A 94 6.88 -8.96 -1.96
N ALA A 95 6.13 -9.82 -1.28
CA ALA A 95 4.76 -10.17 -1.68
C ALA A 95 3.83 -8.94 -1.62
N ARG A 96 3.98 -8.12 -0.58
CA ARG A 96 3.26 -6.85 -0.43
C ARG A 96 3.55 -5.88 -1.57
N GLN A 97 4.83 -5.72 -1.92
CA GLN A 97 5.23 -4.86 -3.04
C GLN A 97 4.60 -5.34 -4.35
N ALA A 98 4.69 -6.63 -4.68
CA ALA A 98 4.12 -7.20 -5.90
C ALA A 98 2.61 -6.91 -6.03
N PHE A 99 1.86 -7.15 -4.95
CA PHE A 99 0.43 -6.87 -4.91
C PHE A 99 0.10 -5.40 -5.10
N LEU A 100 0.78 -4.51 -4.37
CA LEU A 100 0.52 -3.06 -4.43
C LEU A 100 0.87 -2.44 -5.79
N LEU A 101 1.92 -2.94 -6.46
CA LEU A 101 2.31 -2.48 -7.79
C LEU A 101 1.20 -2.72 -8.82
N ILE A 102 0.48 -3.84 -8.72
CA ILE A 102 -0.65 -4.16 -9.60
C ILE A 102 -1.92 -3.46 -9.12
N ALA A 103 -2.33 -3.74 -7.88
CA ALA A 103 -3.66 -3.39 -7.38
C ALA A 103 -3.86 -1.88 -7.13
N VAL A 104 -2.80 -1.18 -6.70
CA VAL A 104 -2.89 0.24 -6.31
C VAL A 104 -2.21 1.14 -7.33
N GLU A 105 -1.05 0.73 -7.82
CA GLU A 105 -0.26 1.51 -8.75
C GLU A 105 -0.62 1.24 -10.22
N GLY A 106 -1.38 0.18 -10.52
CA GLY A 106 -1.91 -0.07 -11.86
C GLY A 106 -0.82 -0.36 -12.90
N PHE A 107 0.32 -0.91 -12.47
CA PHE A 107 1.29 -1.48 -13.40
C PHE A 107 0.79 -2.84 -13.91
N ASN A 108 1.21 -3.22 -15.11
CA ASN A 108 1.03 -4.60 -15.57
C ASN A 108 2.14 -5.52 -15.01
N GLU A 109 1.97 -6.84 -15.12
CA GLU A 109 2.92 -7.82 -14.57
C GLU A 109 4.35 -7.67 -15.12
N ARG A 110 4.49 -7.32 -16.41
CA ARG A 110 5.80 -7.11 -17.03
C ARG A 110 6.49 -5.90 -16.41
N GLU A 111 5.78 -4.79 -16.29
CA GLU A 111 6.31 -3.57 -15.66
C GLU A 111 6.63 -3.79 -14.18
N ALA A 112 5.76 -4.47 -13.44
CA ALA A 112 5.96 -4.74 -12.02
C ALA A 112 7.15 -5.69 -11.78
N SER A 113 7.35 -6.69 -12.65
CA SER A 113 8.55 -7.55 -12.64
C SER A 113 9.84 -6.76 -12.92
N GLU A 114 9.79 -5.78 -13.83
CA GLU A 114 10.91 -4.87 -14.12
C GLU A 114 11.24 -3.99 -12.90
N ILE A 115 10.21 -3.45 -12.24
CA ILE A 115 10.35 -2.65 -11.02
C ILE A 115 11.01 -3.46 -9.90
N MET A 116 10.56 -4.70 -9.69
CA MET A 116 11.08 -5.57 -8.64
C MET A 116 12.40 -6.26 -8.98
N ASN A 117 12.87 -6.09 -10.23
CA ASN A 117 14.08 -6.71 -10.78
C ASN A 117 14.09 -8.23 -10.63
N ILE A 118 12.99 -8.88 -11.02
CA ILE A 118 12.78 -10.33 -10.98
C ILE A 118 12.16 -10.82 -12.28
N ASP A 119 12.21 -12.13 -12.54
CA ASP A 119 11.54 -12.72 -13.69
C ASP A 119 10.02 -12.84 -13.48
N ALA A 120 9.29 -13.08 -14.57
CA ALA A 120 7.83 -13.18 -14.55
C ALA A 120 7.32 -14.34 -13.68
N GLN A 121 8.02 -15.49 -13.67
CA GLN A 121 7.61 -16.65 -12.88
C GLN A 121 7.72 -16.34 -11.38
N GLN A 122 8.81 -15.72 -10.96
CA GLN A 122 9.04 -15.30 -9.59
C GLN A 122 8.05 -14.19 -9.17
N PHE A 123 7.73 -13.25 -10.07
CA PHE A 123 6.69 -12.26 -9.82
C PHE A 123 5.32 -12.90 -9.57
N HIS A 124 4.91 -13.85 -10.42
CA HIS A 124 3.67 -14.61 -10.22
C HIS A 124 3.65 -15.37 -8.89
N GLN A 125 4.78 -15.94 -8.46
CA GLN A 125 4.87 -16.59 -7.15
C GLN A 125 4.60 -15.61 -6.00
N PHE A 126 5.19 -14.41 -6.04
CA PHE A 126 4.93 -13.38 -5.03
C PHE A 126 3.49 -12.88 -5.05
N LEU A 127 2.90 -12.72 -6.23
CA LEU A 127 1.51 -12.30 -6.37
C LEU A 127 0.54 -13.36 -5.82
N ASN A 128 0.76 -14.64 -6.15
CA ASN A 128 -0.02 -15.74 -5.63
C ASN A 128 0.12 -15.86 -4.10
N GLN A 129 1.34 -15.73 -3.58
CA GLN A 129 1.58 -15.72 -2.13
C GLN A 129 0.82 -14.58 -1.45
N ALA A 130 0.86 -13.37 -2.02
CA ALA A 130 0.11 -12.24 -1.49
C ALA A 130 -1.40 -12.50 -1.49
N SER A 131 -1.95 -13.07 -2.57
CA SER A 131 -3.37 -13.44 -2.63
C SER A 131 -3.76 -14.48 -1.58
N ILE A 132 -2.93 -15.51 -1.36
CA ILE A 132 -3.17 -16.54 -0.33
C ILE A 132 -3.16 -15.90 1.05
N ASP A 133 -2.13 -15.09 1.35
CA ASP A 133 -1.96 -14.47 2.67
C ASP A 133 -3.06 -13.44 2.97
N ILE A 134 -3.51 -12.68 1.95
CA ILE A 134 -4.67 -11.77 2.08
C ILE A 134 -5.96 -12.56 2.30
N SER A 135 -6.17 -13.65 1.56
CA SER A 135 -7.36 -14.49 1.69
C SER A 135 -7.42 -15.26 3.01
N ALA A 136 -6.25 -15.56 3.59
CA ALA A 136 -6.14 -16.17 4.92
C ALA A 136 -6.52 -15.20 6.05
N GLN A 137 -6.78 -13.92 5.75
CA GLN A 137 -7.22 -12.97 6.76
C GLN A 137 -8.66 -13.21 7.18
N ILE A 138 -8.84 -13.21 8.49
CA ILE A 138 -10.12 -13.39 9.17
C ILE A 138 -11.08 -12.27 8.72
N ALA A 139 -12.34 -12.64 8.46
CA ALA A 139 -13.45 -11.72 8.26
C ALA A 139 -13.47 -10.65 9.38
N THR A 140 -13.21 -9.39 9.01
CA THR A 140 -13.20 -8.29 9.97
C THR A 140 -14.48 -7.48 9.90
N GLN A 141 -14.81 -6.83 11.01
CA GLN A 141 -15.87 -5.83 11.06
C GLN A 141 -15.37 -4.49 10.50
N ILE A 142 -16.04 -3.98 9.48
CA ILE A 142 -15.68 -2.72 8.79
C ILE A 142 -16.80 -1.70 8.96
N MET A 143 -16.43 -0.48 9.32
CA MET A 143 -17.34 0.65 9.41
C MET A 143 -17.02 1.60 8.26
N ILE A 144 -18.03 1.93 7.45
CA ILE A 144 -17.89 2.81 6.30
C ILE A 144 -18.41 4.19 6.68
N ILE A 145 -17.58 5.21 6.46
CA ILE A 145 -17.91 6.62 6.68
C ILE A 145 -17.86 7.27 5.31
N GLU A 146 -19.04 7.47 4.74
CA GLU A 146 -19.21 7.98 3.38
C GLU A 146 -20.52 8.78 3.36
N ASP A 147 -20.45 10.01 2.84
CA ASP A 147 -21.59 10.93 2.79
C ASP A 147 -22.45 10.71 1.55
N GLU A 148 -21.89 10.14 0.49
CA GLU A 148 -22.59 9.78 -0.74
C GLU A 148 -23.19 8.36 -0.70
N PRO A 149 -24.53 8.20 -0.78
CA PRO A 149 -25.18 6.91 -0.57
C PRO A 149 -24.86 5.86 -1.64
N LEU A 150 -24.68 6.26 -2.91
CA LEU A 150 -24.32 5.33 -3.99
C LEU A 150 -22.89 4.80 -3.82
N ILE A 151 -21.95 5.69 -3.51
CA ILE A 151 -20.55 5.31 -3.24
C ILE A 151 -20.48 4.39 -2.00
N ALA A 152 -21.25 4.71 -0.95
CA ALA A 152 -21.32 3.90 0.26
C ALA A 152 -21.82 2.47 -0.03
N MET A 153 -22.84 2.33 -0.88
CA MET A 153 -23.38 1.03 -1.30
C MET A 153 -22.38 0.22 -2.14
N ASP A 154 -21.67 0.87 -3.05
CA ASP A 154 -20.66 0.22 -3.88
C ASP A 154 -19.49 -0.29 -3.02
N ILE A 155 -19.02 0.51 -2.07
CA ILE A 155 -17.98 0.12 -1.11
C ILE A 155 -18.48 -1.02 -0.21
N GLU A 156 -19.73 -0.97 0.27
CA GLU A 156 -20.32 -2.06 1.07
C GLU A 156 -20.32 -3.38 0.32
N GLN A 157 -20.75 -3.39 -0.95
CA GLN A 157 -20.74 -4.61 -1.77
C GLN A 157 -19.32 -5.13 -2.02
N MET A 158 -18.37 -4.25 -2.33
CA MET A 158 -16.96 -4.64 -2.50
C MET A 158 -16.41 -5.29 -1.22
N VAL A 159 -16.68 -4.68 -0.07
CA VAL A 159 -16.22 -5.17 1.23
C VAL A 159 -16.88 -6.50 1.61
N ALA A 160 -18.18 -6.66 1.35
CA ALA A 160 -18.91 -7.91 1.61
C ALA A 160 -18.41 -9.06 0.72
N ASN A 161 -18.11 -8.79 -0.56
CA ASN A 161 -17.55 -9.76 -1.49
C ASN A 161 -16.15 -10.26 -1.07
N LEU A 162 -15.40 -9.44 -0.33
CA LEU A 162 -14.12 -9.82 0.28
C LEU A 162 -14.28 -10.63 1.58
N GLY A 163 -15.51 -10.97 1.97
CA GLY A 163 -15.81 -11.77 3.16
C GLY A 163 -15.78 -10.96 4.47
N HIS A 164 -15.83 -9.62 4.40
CA HIS A 164 -15.86 -8.77 5.58
C HIS A 164 -17.30 -8.39 5.97
N GLN A 165 -17.52 -8.16 7.26
CA GLN A 165 -18.84 -7.78 7.78
C GLN A 165 -18.92 -6.26 7.90
N VAL A 166 -19.80 -5.62 7.11
CA VAL A 166 -20.07 -4.20 7.26
C VAL A 166 -20.99 -3.99 8.46
N VAL A 167 -20.52 -3.18 9.41
CA VAL A 167 -21.19 -3.00 10.70
C VAL A 167 -21.94 -1.68 10.85
N GLY A 168 -21.90 -0.83 9.82
CA GLY A 168 -22.67 0.41 9.73
C GLY A 168 -22.18 1.34 8.61
N LEU A 169 -23.14 2.10 8.04
CA LEU A 169 -22.96 3.14 7.03
C LEU A 169 -23.32 4.50 7.66
N HIS A 170 -22.41 5.48 7.66
CA HIS A 170 -22.64 6.79 8.32
C HIS A 170 -22.14 7.98 7.50
N ALA A 171 -22.98 9.03 7.38
CA ALA A 171 -22.69 10.21 6.56
C ALA A 171 -21.91 11.34 7.27
N PRO A 172 -22.15 11.70 8.56
CA PRO A 172 -21.28 12.68 9.23
C PRO A 172 -20.51 12.17 10.46
N VAL A 173 -19.32 12.74 10.67
CA VAL A 173 -18.37 12.46 11.78
C VAL A 173 -19.02 12.52 13.17
N MET A 174 -20.05 13.34 13.36
CA MET A 174 -20.77 13.42 14.64
C MET A 174 -21.60 12.17 14.95
N LYS A 175 -22.20 11.53 13.93
CA LYS A 175 -22.91 10.25 14.08
C LYS A 175 -21.93 9.09 14.29
N LEU A 176 -20.73 9.18 13.70
CA LEU A 176 -19.65 8.23 13.92
C LEU A 176 -19.22 8.16 15.39
N LEU A 177 -19.04 9.31 16.06
CA LEU A 177 -18.66 9.35 17.47
C LEU A 177 -19.68 8.63 18.37
N LEU A 178 -20.97 8.88 18.15
CA LEU A 178 -22.08 8.22 18.84
C LEU A 178 -22.12 6.71 18.61
N CYS A 179 -21.80 6.24 17.40
CA CYS A 179 -21.77 4.82 17.06
C CYS A 179 -20.58 4.10 17.72
N ILE A 180 -19.39 4.68 17.68
CA ILE A 180 -18.18 4.14 18.33
C ILE A 180 -18.40 4.02 19.84
N ILE A 181 -18.99 5.05 20.46
CA ILE A 181 -19.33 5.06 21.88
C ILE A 181 -20.34 3.93 22.19
N LYS A 182 -21.43 3.80 21.42
CA LYS A 182 -22.42 2.74 21.64
C LYS A 182 -21.85 1.33 21.52
N LYS A 183 -20.96 1.08 20.54
CA LYS A 183 -20.38 -0.25 20.31
C LYS A 183 -19.31 -0.64 21.33
N ASN A 184 -18.42 0.28 21.74
CA ASN A 184 -17.40 -0.03 22.74
C ASN A 184 -17.98 -0.14 24.18
N LEU A 185 -19.16 0.42 24.43
CA LEU A 185 -19.84 0.34 25.74
C LEU A 185 -20.82 -0.85 25.86
N GLY A 186 -20.96 -1.70 24.83
CA GLY A 186 -21.82 -2.89 24.91
C GLY A 186 -23.33 -2.58 24.99
N TRP A 187 -23.78 -1.47 24.42
CA TRP A 187 -25.22 -1.19 24.30
C TRP A 187 -25.74 -1.90 23.04
N PHE A 188 -26.19 -3.13 23.27
CA PHE A 188 -26.65 -4.22 22.38
C PHE A 188 -25.56 -5.18 21.88
#